data_AF-X1BCP7-F1
#
_entry.id   AF-X1BCP7-F1
#
_cell.length_a   1.000
_cell.length_b   1.000
_cell.length_c   1.000
_cell.angle_alpha   90.00
_cell.angle_beta   90.00
_cell.angle_gamma   90.00
#
_symmetry.space_group_name_H-M   'P 1'
#
loop_
_entity.id
_entity.type
_entity.pdbx_description
1 polymer ?
#
loop_
_entity_poly.entity_id
_entity_poly.type
_entity_poly.pdbx_seq_one_letter_code
_entity_poly.pdbx_strand_id
1 'polypeptide(L)'
;MVPYAGLSDKLWIEFTSKTGTFDTAAIPSSWLGDVAGGGHVVELDPLFKKYGYPDWDDILPAIKVITRWAGKTVAFPYDGDNHMTYYRKDALEVPEYQEKFKQKYGYDYHLPPKDWTEVRDISEFFNGWDWDNDGEIEYGCAFIAQQKTQAMWEVLNLVAQYATKAGPPSNTTSNIFFDADTMEPLCNTPGWIEAFTRLQELTKFAPPGLLGYGYAEFRYAYVSGIAALGFDWGDVGIMEQYPDEYGSVVKGKLGYGPLPGARKYWDHVNNKWVEEDHQ
;
A
#
# COMPACT_ATOMS: atom_id res chain seq x y z
N MET A 1 3.31 -18.93 14.70
CA MET A 1 3.00 -17.65 14.04
C MET A 1 3.55 -16.51 14.89
N VAL A 2 4.22 -15.53 14.28
CA VAL A 2 4.83 -14.38 14.98
C VAL A 2 4.15 -13.11 14.48
N PRO A 3 3.67 -12.20 15.36
CA PRO A 3 3.12 -10.92 14.92
C PRO A 3 4.16 -10.12 14.11
N TYR A 4 3.72 -9.41 13.07
CA TYR A 4 4.59 -8.64 12.18
C TYR A 4 5.60 -7.74 12.95
N ALA A 5 5.11 -7.03 13.97
CA ALA A 5 5.91 -6.12 14.78
C ALA A 5 7.12 -6.77 15.49
N GLY A 6 7.07 -8.09 15.77
CA GLY A 6 8.16 -8.83 16.42
C GLY A 6 8.92 -9.77 15.48
N LEU A 7 8.58 -9.78 14.19
CA LEU A 7 9.18 -10.69 13.21
C LEU A 7 10.66 -10.36 12.98
N SER A 8 10.97 -9.07 12.77
CA SER A 8 12.34 -8.59 12.50
C SER A 8 13.31 -9.01 13.61
N ASP A 9 12.99 -8.73 14.88
CA ASP A 9 13.86 -9.05 16.01
C ASP A 9 14.17 -10.54 16.11
N LYS A 10 13.16 -11.40 15.88
CA LYS A 10 13.36 -12.85 15.91
C LYS A 10 14.25 -13.34 14.75
N LEU A 11 14.05 -12.80 13.55
CA LEU A 11 14.89 -13.12 12.40
C LEU A 11 16.35 -12.73 12.66
N TRP A 12 16.60 -11.52 13.15
CA TRP A 12 17.96 -11.05 13.42
C TRP A 12 18.66 -11.82 14.54
N ILE A 13 17.92 -12.20 15.58
CA ILE A 13 18.45 -13.10 16.62
C ILE A 13 18.85 -14.45 16.02
N GLU A 14 18.03 -15.05 15.15
CA GLU A 14 18.39 -16.30 14.48
C GLU A 14 19.61 -16.13 13.58
N PHE A 15 19.64 -15.10 12.73
CA PHE A 15 20.72 -14.84 11.79
C PHE A 15 22.08 -14.63 12.48
N THR A 16 22.08 -14.00 13.65
CA THR A 16 23.29 -13.77 14.45
C THR A 16 23.69 -14.98 15.29
N SER A 17 22.73 -15.67 15.91
CA SER A 17 22.99 -16.79 16.82
C SER A 17 23.21 -18.14 16.12
N LYS A 18 22.64 -18.30 14.91
CA LYS A 18 22.69 -19.52 14.08
C LYS A 18 22.27 -20.77 14.87
N THR A 19 21.20 -20.65 15.65
CA THR A 19 20.75 -21.72 16.56
C THR A 19 19.88 -22.76 15.86
N GLY A 20 19.35 -22.47 14.67
CA GLY A 20 18.53 -23.36 13.88
C GLY A 20 17.10 -23.49 14.43
N THR A 21 16.53 -22.43 14.98
CA THR A 21 15.16 -22.50 15.55
C THR A 21 14.06 -22.62 14.49
N PHE A 22 14.37 -22.28 13.24
CA PHE A 22 13.49 -22.48 12.08
C PHE A 22 14.32 -22.75 10.81
N ASP A 23 13.75 -23.52 9.88
CA ASP A 23 14.36 -23.81 8.58
C ASP A 23 13.90 -22.83 7.48
N THR A 24 12.70 -22.27 7.63
CA THR A 24 12.09 -21.35 6.66
C THR A 24 11.40 -20.19 7.36
N ALA A 25 11.45 -19.00 6.75
CA ALA A 25 10.72 -17.84 7.22
C ALA A 25 10.04 -17.11 6.07
N ALA A 26 8.80 -16.66 6.30
CA ALA A 26 8.15 -15.68 5.45
C ALA A 26 8.66 -14.29 5.85
N ILE A 27 9.25 -13.57 4.89
CA ILE A 27 9.82 -12.24 5.12
C ILE A 27 9.24 -11.25 4.09
N PRO A 28 9.06 -9.97 4.45
CA PRO A 28 8.80 -8.92 3.47
C PRO A 28 9.92 -8.85 2.43
N SER A 29 9.54 -8.68 1.16
CA SER A 29 10.52 -8.54 0.06
C SER A 29 11.46 -7.36 0.24
N SER A 30 11.02 -6.29 0.92
CA SER A 30 11.84 -5.12 1.25
C SER A 30 13.02 -5.42 2.16
N TRP A 31 13.02 -6.56 2.87
CA TRP A 31 14.14 -6.99 3.72
C TRP A 31 15.15 -7.88 2.98
N LEU A 32 14.85 -8.26 1.73
CA LEU A 32 15.65 -9.26 1.01
C LEU A 32 17.11 -8.82 0.84
N GLY A 33 17.36 -7.51 0.67
CA GLY A 33 18.71 -6.98 0.53
C GLY A 33 19.58 -7.24 1.75
N ASP A 34 19.07 -6.98 2.96
CA ASP A 34 19.82 -7.24 4.19
C ASP A 34 19.97 -8.75 4.44
N VAL A 35 18.90 -9.52 4.20
CA VAL A 35 18.88 -10.97 4.44
C VAL A 35 19.81 -11.72 3.48
N ALA A 36 19.66 -11.50 2.18
CA ALA A 36 20.45 -12.17 1.16
C ALA A 36 21.86 -11.58 1.03
N GLY A 37 22.01 -10.25 1.17
CA GLY A 37 23.31 -9.58 1.22
C GLY A 37 24.16 -10.00 2.43
N GLY A 38 23.52 -10.28 3.57
CA GLY A 38 24.16 -10.84 4.76
C GLY A 38 24.49 -12.34 4.67
N GLY A 39 24.07 -13.02 3.59
CA GLY A 39 24.33 -14.46 3.39
C GLY A 39 23.52 -15.36 4.34
N HIS A 40 22.33 -14.91 4.76
CA HIS A 40 21.48 -15.63 5.72
C HIS A 40 20.52 -16.64 5.07
N VAL A 41 20.46 -16.69 3.74
CA VAL A 41 19.59 -17.58 2.97
C VAL A 41 20.38 -18.36 1.93
N VAL A 42 19.87 -19.53 1.57
CA VAL A 42 20.47 -20.41 0.56
C VAL A 42 20.09 -19.98 -0.85
N GLU A 43 20.98 -20.23 -1.81
CA GLU A 43 20.68 -20.10 -3.23
C GLU A 43 19.77 -21.25 -3.68
N LEU A 44 18.66 -20.93 -4.32
CA LEU A 44 17.62 -21.89 -4.72
C LEU A 44 17.82 -22.43 -6.13
N ASP A 45 18.58 -21.76 -6.99
CA ASP A 45 18.80 -22.19 -8.39
C ASP A 45 19.36 -23.63 -8.49
N PRO A 46 20.31 -24.08 -7.63
CA PRO A 46 20.75 -25.48 -7.60
C PRO A 46 19.64 -26.47 -7.17
N LEU A 47 18.76 -26.04 -6.26
CA LEU A 47 17.64 -26.87 -5.78
C LEU A 47 16.58 -27.01 -6.87
N PHE A 48 16.26 -25.93 -7.57
CA PHE A 48 15.38 -25.94 -8.75
C PHE A 48 15.90 -26.86 -9.84
N LYS A 49 17.20 -26.81 -10.13
CA LYS A 49 17.81 -27.70 -11.12
C LYS A 49 17.72 -29.18 -10.71
N LYS A 50 17.84 -29.47 -9.41
CA LYS A 50 17.87 -30.85 -8.89
C LYS A 50 16.47 -31.45 -8.74
N TYR A 51 15.53 -30.69 -8.20
CA TYR A 51 14.22 -31.19 -7.79
C TYR A 51 13.07 -30.67 -8.66
N GLY A 52 13.33 -29.64 -9.49
CA GLY A 52 12.29 -28.86 -10.14
C GLY A 52 11.64 -27.85 -9.20
N TYR A 53 10.93 -26.90 -9.78
CA TYR A 53 9.90 -26.11 -9.10
C TYR A 53 8.65 -26.16 -9.99
N PRO A 54 7.47 -26.49 -9.45
CA PRO A 54 6.25 -26.57 -10.26
C PRO A 54 5.96 -25.21 -10.87
N ASP A 55 5.81 -25.18 -12.21
CA ASP A 55 5.30 -24.02 -12.94
C ASP A 55 6.01 -22.69 -12.63
N TRP A 56 7.35 -22.72 -12.47
CA TRP A 56 8.13 -21.51 -12.22
C TRP A 56 7.86 -20.42 -13.28
N ASP A 57 7.65 -20.84 -14.53
CA ASP A 57 7.36 -19.93 -15.63
C ASP A 57 5.99 -19.23 -15.51
N ASP A 58 5.04 -19.81 -14.77
CA ASP A 58 3.70 -19.25 -14.51
C ASP A 58 3.68 -18.18 -13.41
N ILE A 59 4.79 -18.00 -12.67
CA ILE A 59 4.91 -16.90 -11.72
C ILE A 59 5.08 -15.57 -12.47
N LEU A 60 4.32 -14.55 -12.04
CA LEU A 60 4.38 -13.19 -12.57
C LEU A 60 5.82 -12.64 -12.57
N PRO A 61 6.27 -11.97 -13.65
CA PRO A 61 7.63 -11.42 -13.73
C PRO A 61 8.02 -10.50 -12.56
N ALA A 62 7.10 -9.64 -12.10
CA ALA A 62 7.34 -8.74 -10.97
C ALA A 62 7.64 -9.52 -9.67
N ILE A 63 6.95 -10.63 -9.46
CA ILE A 63 7.14 -11.50 -8.29
C ILE A 63 8.50 -12.23 -8.37
N LYS A 64 8.93 -12.62 -9.58
CA LYS A 64 10.29 -13.19 -9.79
C LYS A 64 11.39 -12.18 -9.47
N VAL A 65 11.17 -10.88 -9.70
CA VAL A 65 12.17 -9.85 -9.38
C VAL A 65 12.39 -9.77 -7.86
N ILE A 66 11.32 -9.74 -7.07
CA ILE A 66 11.40 -9.58 -5.61
C ILE A 66 11.83 -10.84 -4.85
N THR A 67 12.06 -11.95 -5.54
CA THR A 67 12.61 -13.21 -4.96
C THR A 67 14.08 -13.42 -5.31
N ARG A 68 14.69 -12.47 -6.05
CA ARG A 68 16.08 -12.55 -6.50
C ARG A 68 16.94 -11.49 -5.84
N TRP A 69 18.19 -11.86 -5.60
CA TRP A 69 19.24 -10.96 -5.12
C TRP A 69 20.54 -11.25 -5.84
N ALA A 70 21.24 -10.21 -6.29
CA ALA A 70 22.51 -10.33 -7.02
C ALA A 70 22.49 -11.37 -8.17
N GLY A 71 21.38 -11.42 -8.92
CA GLY A 71 21.19 -12.34 -10.04
C GLY A 71 20.81 -13.77 -9.68
N LYS A 72 20.64 -14.10 -8.39
CA LYS A 72 20.32 -15.45 -7.89
C LYS A 72 18.93 -15.52 -7.32
N THR A 73 18.25 -16.66 -7.46
CA THR A 73 16.98 -16.91 -6.77
C THR A 73 17.26 -17.34 -5.32
N VAL A 74 16.69 -16.62 -4.35
CA VAL A 74 17.01 -16.80 -2.91
C VAL A 74 15.77 -16.91 -2.01
N ALA A 75 14.58 -16.74 -2.58
CA ALA A 75 13.31 -16.95 -1.89
C ALA A 75 12.31 -17.64 -2.82
N PHE A 76 11.32 -18.33 -2.24
CA PHE A 76 10.14 -18.77 -2.99
C PHE A 76 9.08 -17.66 -2.93
N PRO A 77 8.30 -17.46 -4.01
CA PRO A 77 7.10 -16.66 -3.90
C PRO A 77 6.12 -17.37 -2.98
N TYR A 78 5.64 -16.64 -1.98
CA TYR A 78 4.63 -17.11 -1.04
C TYR A 78 3.36 -16.29 -1.20
N ASP A 79 3.54 -14.96 -1.20
CA ASP A 79 2.47 -13.99 -1.34
C ASP A 79 2.89 -12.86 -2.29
N GLY A 80 1.94 -12.32 -3.06
CA GLY A 80 2.15 -11.38 -4.15
C GLY A 80 1.26 -10.14 -4.06
N ASP A 81 1.01 -9.70 -2.83
CA ASP A 81 0.07 -8.62 -2.54
C ASP A 81 0.41 -7.29 -3.23
N ASN A 82 -0.65 -6.59 -3.59
CA ASN A 82 -0.59 -5.22 -4.10
C ASN A 82 -1.55 -4.37 -3.28
N HIS A 83 -1.15 -3.15 -2.99
CA HIS A 83 -2.07 -2.17 -2.44
C HIS A 83 -3.10 -1.76 -3.49
N MET A 84 -4.34 -1.65 -3.05
CA MET A 84 -5.50 -1.36 -3.87
C MET A 84 -6.30 -0.21 -3.27
N THR A 85 -7.04 0.48 -4.12
CA THR A 85 -8.09 1.40 -3.68
C THR A 85 -9.38 0.63 -3.51
N TYR A 86 -10.02 0.80 -2.35
CA TYR A 86 -11.37 0.35 -2.06
C TYR A 86 -12.29 1.55 -1.90
N TYR A 87 -13.51 1.44 -2.42
CA TYR A 87 -14.53 2.48 -2.27
C TYR A 87 -15.91 1.88 -2.03
N ARG A 88 -16.73 2.59 -1.25
CA ARG A 88 -18.13 2.24 -0.98
C ARG A 88 -19.01 2.69 -2.13
N LYS A 89 -19.55 1.75 -2.90
CA LYS A 89 -20.48 2.02 -4.01
C LYS A 89 -21.78 2.64 -3.52
N ASP A 90 -22.27 2.21 -2.37
CA ASP A 90 -23.45 2.79 -1.72
C ASP A 90 -23.23 4.21 -1.16
N ALA A 91 -22.00 4.73 -1.25
CA ALA A 91 -21.69 6.15 -1.07
C ALA A 91 -21.40 6.84 -2.41
N LEU A 92 -20.41 6.33 -3.15
CA LEU A 92 -19.81 7.02 -4.28
C LEU A 92 -20.59 6.83 -5.61
N GLU A 93 -21.47 5.84 -5.72
CA GLU A 93 -22.32 5.65 -6.91
C GLU A 93 -23.72 6.27 -6.74
N VAL A 94 -23.97 6.99 -5.65
CA VAL A 94 -25.25 7.66 -5.38
C VAL A 94 -25.34 8.95 -6.21
N PRO A 95 -26.28 9.08 -7.18
CA PRO A 95 -26.33 10.23 -8.09
C PRO A 95 -26.52 11.57 -7.37
N GLU A 96 -27.26 11.59 -6.27
CA GLU A 96 -27.45 12.80 -5.46
C GLU A 96 -26.13 13.28 -4.84
N TYR A 97 -25.31 12.35 -4.36
CA TYR A 97 -24.02 12.67 -3.72
C TYR A 97 -22.99 13.10 -4.75
N GLN A 98 -23.00 12.50 -5.95
CA GLN A 98 -22.20 12.94 -7.09
C GLN A 98 -22.53 14.39 -7.50
N GLU A 99 -23.82 14.73 -7.58
CA GLU A 99 -24.24 16.10 -7.93
C GLU A 99 -23.85 17.11 -6.84
N LYS A 100 -24.05 16.77 -5.56
CA LYS A 100 -23.60 17.60 -4.43
C LYS A 100 -22.08 17.79 -4.41
N PHE A 101 -21.31 16.73 -4.71
CA PHE A 101 -19.86 16.82 -4.84
C PHE A 101 -19.47 17.77 -5.97
N LYS A 102 -20.08 17.60 -7.15
CA LYS A 102 -19.82 18.45 -8.32
C LYS A 102 -20.13 19.91 -8.03
N GLN A 103 -21.20 20.20 -7.30
CA GLN A 103 -21.51 21.57 -6.88
C GLN A 103 -20.45 22.16 -5.93
N LYS A 104 -19.87 21.34 -5.04
CA LYS A 104 -18.83 21.77 -4.10
C LYS A 104 -17.46 21.95 -4.77
N TYR A 105 -17.04 21.02 -5.63
CA TYR A 105 -15.68 20.96 -6.16
C TYR A 105 -15.55 21.35 -7.64
N GLY A 106 -16.67 21.42 -8.38
CA GLY A 106 -16.70 21.86 -9.77
C GLY A 106 -16.35 20.77 -10.81
N TYR A 107 -16.27 19.50 -10.41
CA TYR A 107 -15.99 18.38 -11.31
C TYR A 107 -16.70 17.09 -10.85
N ASP A 108 -16.89 16.15 -11.77
CA ASP A 108 -17.35 14.79 -11.47
C ASP A 108 -16.16 13.93 -11.07
N TYR A 109 -16.24 13.22 -9.93
CA TYR A 109 -15.15 12.36 -9.52
C TYR A 109 -15.11 11.01 -10.27
N HIS A 110 -13.96 10.35 -10.27
CA HIS A 110 -13.73 9.02 -10.85
C HIS A 110 -13.89 7.90 -9.83
N LEU A 111 -14.30 6.72 -10.30
CA LEU A 111 -14.37 5.48 -9.53
C LEU A 111 -13.61 4.36 -10.26
N PRO A 112 -12.46 3.90 -9.75
CA PRO A 112 -11.73 4.43 -8.58
C PRO A 112 -11.22 5.87 -8.81
N PRO A 113 -10.90 6.63 -7.73
CA PRO A 113 -10.31 7.97 -7.83
C PRO A 113 -9.04 7.95 -8.68
N LYS A 114 -8.93 8.91 -9.61
CA LYS A 114 -7.84 9.04 -10.57
C LYS A 114 -6.52 9.41 -9.90
N ASP A 115 -6.58 10.32 -8.92
CA ASP A 115 -5.40 10.87 -8.27
C ASP A 115 -5.64 11.21 -6.79
N TRP A 116 -4.56 11.41 -6.04
CA TRP A 116 -4.63 11.74 -4.61
C TRP A 116 -5.26 13.11 -4.31
N THR A 117 -5.40 14.00 -5.31
CA THR A 117 -6.20 15.24 -5.17
C THR A 117 -7.67 14.93 -5.06
N GLU A 118 -8.15 14.10 -5.96
CA GLU A 118 -9.52 13.62 -5.95
C GLU A 118 -9.83 12.77 -4.71
N VAL A 119 -8.90 11.92 -4.26
CA VAL A 119 -9.06 11.21 -2.97
C VAL A 119 -9.30 12.20 -1.83
N ARG A 120 -8.52 13.28 -1.73
CA ARG A 120 -8.68 14.26 -0.65
C ARG A 120 -10.05 14.94 -0.72
N ASP A 121 -10.49 15.35 -1.91
CA ASP A 121 -11.78 16.00 -2.10
C ASP A 121 -12.94 15.04 -1.78
N ILE A 122 -12.87 13.78 -2.22
CA ILE A 122 -13.86 12.74 -1.89
C ILE A 122 -13.88 12.50 -0.39
N SER A 123 -12.72 12.31 0.24
CA SER A 123 -12.63 12.11 1.68
C SER A 123 -13.22 13.29 2.45
N GLU A 124 -12.94 14.53 2.06
CA GLU A 124 -13.54 15.70 2.70
C GLU A 124 -15.07 15.74 2.52
N PHE A 125 -15.57 15.39 1.33
CA PHE A 125 -17.00 15.38 1.05
C PHE A 125 -17.78 14.35 1.87
N PHE A 126 -17.27 13.11 1.96
CA PHE A 126 -17.93 11.99 2.63
C PHE A 126 -17.61 11.88 4.13
N ASN A 127 -17.00 12.92 4.73
CA ASN A 127 -16.62 12.90 6.13
C ASN A 127 -17.63 13.63 7.03
N GLY A 128 -18.05 12.97 8.11
CA GLY A 128 -18.78 13.60 9.20
C GLY A 128 -20.28 13.70 9.00
N TRP A 129 -20.87 12.80 8.22
CA TRP A 129 -22.33 12.66 8.06
C TRP A 129 -22.71 11.22 7.70
N ASP A 130 -23.95 10.85 8.05
CA ASP A 130 -24.58 9.56 7.81
C ASP A 130 -24.96 9.41 6.33
N TRP A 131 -24.08 8.86 5.50
CA TRP A 131 -24.32 8.76 4.06
C TRP A 131 -24.92 7.41 3.63
N ASP A 132 -24.82 6.36 4.44
CA ASP A 132 -25.52 5.10 4.16
C ASP A 132 -26.87 4.96 4.91
N ASN A 133 -27.24 5.97 5.70
CA ASN A 133 -28.51 6.09 6.42
C ASN A 133 -28.70 4.98 7.47
N ASP A 134 -27.62 4.56 8.11
CA ASP A 134 -27.64 3.54 9.15
C ASP A 134 -27.79 4.11 10.58
N GLY A 135 -27.72 5.44 10.71
CA GLY A 135 -27.86 6.17 11.96
C GLY A 135 -26.54 6.51 12.66
N GLU A 136 -25.41 6.08 12.11
CA GLU A 136 -24.06 6.42 12.58
C GLU A 136 -23.45 7.54 11.71
N ILE A 137 -22.26 8.00 12.08
CA ILE A 137 -21.53 9.02 11.32
C ILE A 137 -20.28 8.38 10.73
N GLU A 138 -20.16 8.43 9.41
CA GLU A 138 -19.02 7.86 8.69
C GLU A 138 -17.92 8.88 8.41
N TYR A 139 -16.79 8.35 7.97
CA TYR A 139 -15.58 9.08 7.64
C TYR A 139 -15.28 9.03 6.13
N GLY A 140 -14.49 10.00 5.67
CA GLY A 140 -14.10 10.07 4.26
C GLY A 140 -13.18 8.93 3.83
N CYS A 141 -12.19 8.62 4.67
CA CYS A 141 -11.25 7.54 4.40
C CYS A 141 -10.74 6.88 5.68
N ALA A 142 -10.28 5.64 5.54
CA ALA A 142 -9.47 4.96 6.56
C ALA A 142 -8.30 4.24 5.88
N PHE A 143 -7.21 4.03 6.62
CA PHE A 143 -6.01 3.33 6.15
C PHE A 143 -5.16 2.91 7.36
N ILE A 144 -4.13 2.09 7.13
CA ILE A 144 -3.21 1.64 8.17
C ILE A 144 -2.30 2.80 8.61
N ALA A 145 -2.36 3.20 9.88
CA ALA A 145 -1.52 4.30 10.41
C ALA A 145 -0.76 3.94 11.69
N GLN A 146 -1.01 2.77 12.28
CA GLN A 146 -0.32 2.35 13.50
C GLN A 146 1.17 2.07 13.26
N GLN A 147 2.02 2.71 14.04
CA GLN A 147 3.47 2.50 14.00
C GLN A 147 3.83 1.02 14.24
N LYS A 148 4.89 0.55 13.59
CA LYS A 148 5.43 -0.84 13.70
C LYS A 148 4.48 -1.95 13.23
N THR A 149 3.37 -1.59 12.58
CA THR A 149 2.59 -2.53 11.78
C THR A 149 3.02 -2.39 10.32
N GLN A 150 2.19 -1.79 9.47
CA GLN A 150 2.40 -1.71 8.03
C GLN A 150 2.18 -0.29 7.47
N ALA A 151 2.03 0.73 8.33
CA ALA A 151 1.82 2.12 7.93
C ALA A 151 2.90 2.68 6.97
N MET A 152 4.10 2.10 6.95
CA MET A 152 5.14 2.44 5.98
C MET A 152 4.67 2.24 4.53
N TRP A 153 3.87 1.21 4.25
CA TRP A 153 3.37 0.92 2.91
C TRP A 153 2.34 1.95 2.47
N GLU A 154 1.53 2.49 3.39
CA GLU A 154 0.65 3.63 3.11
C GLU A 154 1.43 4.89 2.75
N VAL A 155 2.55 5.16 3.43
CA VAL A 155 3.43 6.26 3.06
C VAL A 155 3.99 6.04 1.65
N LEU A 156 4.44 4.81 1.34
CA LEU A 156 5.00 4.48 0.04
C LEU A 156 3.99 4.58 -1.10
N ASN A 157 2.70 4.33 -0.86
CA ASN A 157 1.62 4.54 -1.83
C ASN A 157 1.66 5.95 -2.41
N LEU A 158 1.81 6.98 -1.55
CA LEU A 158 1.85 8.38 -1.96
C LEU A 158 3.23 8.82 -2.44
N VAL A 159 4.30 8.40 -1.74
CA VAL A 159 5.68 8.77 -2.11
C VAL A 159 5.99 8.31 -3.54
N ALA A 160 5.56 7.10 -3.93
CA ALA A 160 5.75 6.59 -5.29
C ALA A 160 5.11 7.46 -6.38
N GLN A 161 4.05 8.22 -6.05
CA GLN A 161 3.38 9.09 -7.04
C GLN A 161 4.02 10.47 -7.14
N TYR A 162 4.53 11.01 -6.03
CA TYR A 162 5.04 12.39 -5.98
C TYR A 162 6.56 12.51 -6.10
N ALA A 163 7.33 11.44 -5.83
CA ALA A 163 8.79 11.49 -5.75
C ALA A 163 9.51 10.86 -6.96
N THR A 164 8.79 10.19 -7.86
CA THR A 164 9.38 9.53 -9.02
C THR A 164 8.37 9.40 -10.14
N LYS A 165 8.81 8.86 -11.28
CA LYS A 165 7.90 8.36 -12.31
C LYS A 165 8.14 6.88 -12.63
N ALA A 166 7.11 6.18 -13.09
CA ALA A 166 7.24 4.79 -13.54
C ALA A 166 8.22 4.66 -14.73
N GLY A 167 9.01 3.59 -14.72
CA GLY A 167 9.97 3.26 -15.77
C GLY A 167 11.02 2.24 -15.32
N PRO A 168 11.99 1.89 -16.16
CA PRO A 168 13.14 1.09 -15.73
C PRO A 168 13.82 1.73 -14.51
N PRO A 169 14.20 0.99 -13.47
CA PRO A 169 14.83 1.58 -12.28
C PRO A 169 16.06 2.42 -12.63
N SER A 170 16.09 3.68 -12.20
CA SER A 170 17.20 4.63 -12.36
C SER A 170 17.11 5.77 -11.35
N ASN A 171 18.07 6.69 -11.34
CA ASN A 171 17.97 7.95 -10.58
C ASN A 171 16.85 8.88 -11.05
N THR A 172 16.14 8.61 -12.15
CA THR A 172 15.03 9.46 -12.63
C THR A 172 13.69 8.75 -12.70
N THR A 173 13.66 7.44 -12.45
CA THR A 173 12.50 6.58 -12.69
C THR A 173 12.48 5.41 -11.71
N SER A 174 11.32 5.11 -11.13
CA SER A 174 11.08 3.99 -10.19
C SER A 174 12.07 3.91 -9.03
N ASN A 175 12.57 5.07 -8.56
CA ASN A 175 13.44 5.19 -7.41
C ASN A 175 12.91 6.26 -6.46
N ILE A 176 12.71 5.88 -5.21
CA ILE A 176 12.15 6.73 -4.16
C ILE A 176 13.03 6.82 -2.91
N PHE A 177 14.12 6.04 -2.81
CA PHE A 177 14.83 5.86 -1.54
C PHE A 177 16.09 6.72 -1.44
N PHE A 178 17.01 6.58 -2.38
CA PHE A 178 18.32 7.23 -2.36
C PHE A 178 18.81 7.49 -3.78
N ASP A 179 19.62 8.53 -3.97
CA ASP A 179 20.41 8.67 -5.19
C ASP A 179 21.37 7.46 -5.29
N ALA A 180 21.31 6.72 -6.40
CA ALA A 180 22.03 5.46 -6.60
C ALA A 180 23.55 5.66 -6.79
N ASP A 181 24.01 6.87 -7.08
CA ASP A 181 25.43 7.19 -7.25
C ASP A 181 26.05 7.69 -5.93
N THR A 182 25.31 8.52 -5.18
CA THR A 182 25.82 9.16 -3.95
C THR A 182 25.36 8.51 -2.66
N MET A 183 24.31 7.69 -2.71
CA MET A 183 23.59 7.13 -1.56
C MET A 183 22.93 8.20 -0.68
N GLU A 184 22.78 9.44 -1.15
CA GLU A 184 22.04 10.47 -0.43
C GLU A 184 20.55 10.12 -0.37
N PRO A 185 19.92 10.15 0.82
CA PRO A 185 18.51 9.80 0.96
C PRO A 185 17.60 10.85 0.32
N LEU A 186 16.56 10.39 -0.37
CA LEU A 186 15.58 11.27 -1.05
C LEU A 186 14.43 11.74 -0.14
N CYS A 187 14.41 11.29 1.12
CA CYS A 187 13.26 11.46 2.02
C CYS A 187 12.94 12.90 2.44
N ASN A 188 13.82 13.87 2.13
CA ASN A 188 13.61 15.30 2.37
C ASN A 188 13.34 16.10 1.08
N THR A 189 13.19 15.44 -0.07
CA THR A 189 12.89 16.11 -1.34
C THR A 189 11.46 16.64 -1.38
N PRO A 190 11.17 17.67 -2.19
CA PRO A 190 9.81 18.20 -2.36
C PRO A 190 8.74 17.14 -2.69
N GLY A 191 9.08 16.09 -3.45
CA GLY A 191 8.18 14.96 -3.74
C GLY A 191 7.75 14.21 -2.48
N TRP A 192 8.69 13.88 -1.60
CA TRP A 192 8.39 13.25 -0.30
C TRP A 192 7.59 14.18 0.63
N ILE A 193 7.92 15.47 0.65
CA ILE A 193 7.20 16.47 1.47
C ILE A 193 5.73 16.60 1.01
N GLU A 194 5.48 16.62 -0.29
CA GLU A 194 4.13 16.65 -0.86
C GLU A 194 3.34 15.39 -0.47
N ALA A 195 3.96 14.20 -0.56
CA ALA A 195 3.33 12.95 -0.14
C ALA A 195 2.92 12.98 1.35
N PHE A 196 3.80 13.45 2.25
CA PHE A 196 3.46 13.57 3.66
C PHE A 196 2.41 14.63 3.94
N THR A 197 2.44 15.75 3.20
CA THR A 197 1.41 16.80 3.31
C THR A 197 0.05 16.23 2.93
N ARG A 198 -0.03 15.48 1.83
CA ARG A 198 -1.24 14.80 1.40
C ARG A 198 -1.73 13.80 2.44
N LEU A 199 -0.84 12.95 2.96
CA LEU A 199 -1.19 12.00 4.01
C LEU A 199 -1.74 12.70 5.26
N GLN A 200 -1.13 13.81 5.67
CA GLN A 200 -1.58 14.63 6.80
C GLN A 200 -2.95 15.30 6.54
N GLU A 201 -3.29 15.63 5.29
CA GLU A 201 -4.63 16.10 4.96
C GLU A 201 -5.66 14.97 5.11
N LEU A 202 -5.35 13.76 4.63
CA LEU A 202 -6.26 12.62 4.72
C LEU A 202 -6.58 12.22 6.16
N THR A 203 -5.65 12.39 7.11
CA THR A 203 -5.93 12.11 8.53
C THR A 203 -7.02 13.00 9.13
N LYS A 204 -7.32 14.17 8.53
CA LYS A 204 -8.41 15.06 8.96
C LYS A 204 -9.79 14.50 8.62
N PHE A 205 -9.86 13.58 7.67
CA PHE A 205 -11.09 12.98 7.15
C PHE A 205 -11.21 11.50 7.52
N ALA A 206 -10.46 11.09 8.54
CA ALA A 206 -10.36 9.73 9.00
C ALA A 206 -10.86 9.62 10.45
N PRO A 207 -11.18 8.39 10.90
CA PRO A 207 -11.66 8.16 12.26
C PRO A 207 -10.69 8.71 13.33
N PRO A 208 -11.18 9.26 14.47
CA PRO A 208 -10.32 9.78 15.53
C PRO A 208 -9.30 8.77 16.08
N GLY A 209 -9.60 7.47 15.97
CA GLY A 209 -8.74 6.36 16.39
C GLY A 209 -7.72 5.89 15.35
N LEU A 210 -7.56 6.57 14.20
CA LEU A 210 -6.77 6.11 13.06
C LEU A 210 -5.35 5.67 13.43
N LEU A 211 -4.65 6.38 14.32
CA LEU A 211 -3.28 6.02 14.72
C LEU A 211 -3.18 4.68 15.48
N GLY A 212 -4.32 4.15 15.95
CA GLY A 212 -4.44 2.81 16.50
C GLY A 212 -4.70 1.72 15.45
N TYR A 213 -4.94 2.09 14.19
CA TYR A 213 -5.29 1.15 13.13
C TYR A 213 -4.03 0.48 12.57
N GLY A 214 -3.76 -0.74 13.04
CA GLY A 214 -2.88 -1.68 12.36
C GLY A 214 -3.57 -2.32 11.16
N TYR A 215 -2.90 -3.29 10.54
CA TYR A 215 -3.47 -4.01 9.38
C TYR A 215 -4.81 -4.67 9.72
N ALA A 216 -4.91 -5.35 10.87
CA ALA A 216 -6.14 -6.03 11.28
C ALA A 216 -7.23 -5.02 11.65
N GLU A 217 -6.91 -4.06 12.52
CA GLU A 217 -7.88 -3.08 13.01
C GLU A 217 -8.47 -2.24 11.87
N PHE A 218 -7.64 -1.77 10.92
CA PHE A 218 -8.12 -1.07 9.75
C PHE A 218 -9.13 -1.92 8.96
N ARG A 219 -8.77 -3.17 8.63
CA ARG A 219 -9.61 -4.03 7.77
C ARG A 219 -10.97 -4.32 8.39
N TYR A 220 -10.98 -4.72 9.67
CA TYR A 220 -12.23 -4.96 10.40
C TYR A 220 -13.09 -3.71 10.47
N ALA A 221 -12.49 -2.57 10.76
CA ALA A 221 -13.21 -1.31 10.84
C ALA A 221 -13.76 -0.90 9.47
N TYR A 222 -13.00 -1.05 8.39
CA TYR A 222 -13.45 -0.71 7.04
C TYR A 222 -14.61 -1.61 6.59
N VAL A 223 -14.52 -2.93 6.79
CA VAL A 223 -15.62 -3.85 6.42
C VAL A 223 -16.84 -3.74 7.33
N SER A 224 -16.70 -3.14 8.53
CA SER A 224 -17.83 -2.76 9.38
C SER A 224 -18.49 -1.45 8.95
N GLY A 225 -18.04 -0.82 7.86
CA GLY A 225 -18.77 0.25 7.18
C GLY A 225 -18.29 1.67 7.46
N ILE A 226 -17.22 1.89 8.22
CA ILE A 226 -16.95 3.21 8.82
C ILE A 226 -16.49 4.31 7.87
N ALA A 227 -16.03 3.98 6.65
CA ALA A 227 -15.42 4.97 5.75
C ALA A 227 -15.78 4.75 4.28
N ALA A 228 -15.82 5.85 3.53
CA ALA A 228 -16.15 5.84 2.11
C ALA A 228 -15.01 5.29 1.24
N LEU A 229 -13.75 5.61 1.59
CA LEU A 229 -12.53 5.14 0.92
C LEU A 229 -11.63 4.31 1.85
N GLY A 230 -10.95 3.32 1.30
CA GLY A 230 -9.95 2.50 1.98
C GLY A 230 -8.75 2.22 1.08
N PHE A 231 -7.55 2.12 1.66
CA PHE A 231 -6.31 1.75 0.97
C PHE A 231 -5.62 0.67 1.79
N ASP A 232 -5.38 -0.48 1.18
CA ASP A 232 -4.75 -1.65 1.80
C ASP A 232 -4.45 -2.74 0.76
N TRP A 233 -3.89 -3.84 1.22
CA TRP A 233 -3.69 -5.09 0.49
C TRP A 233 -5.01 -5.74 0.03
N GLY A 234 -4.91 -6.85 -0.70
CA GLY A 234 -6.05 -7.60 -1.26
C GLY A 234 -7.03 -8.16 -0.22
N ASP A 235 -6.64 -8.24 1.06
CA ASP A 235 -7.43 -8.87 2.12
C ASP A 235 -8.80 -8.24 2.34
N VAL A 236 -8.95 -6.92 2.14
CA VAL A 236 -10.25 -6.23 2.33
C VAL A 236 -11.30 -6.81 1.40
N GLY A 237 -10.94 -7.08 0.14
CA GLY A 237 -11.83 -7.70 -0.84
C GLY A 237 -12.24 -9.12 -0.46
N ILE A 238 -11.38 -9.87 0.24
CA ILE A 238 -11.73 -11.17 0.82
C ILE A 238 -12.66 -11.00 2.02
N MET A 239 -12.29 -10.12 2.97
CA MET A 239 -13.05 -9.91 4.20
C MET A 239 -14.49 -9.42 3.94
N GLU A 240 -14.69 -8.63 2.89
CA GLU A 240 -16.03 -8.26 2.40
C GLU A 240 -16.94 -9.47 2.17
N GLN A 241 -16.40 -10.57 1.63
CA GLN A 241 -17.21 -11.69 1.14
C GLN A 241 -17.68 -12.64 2.26
N TYR A 242 -17.09 -12.57 3.45
CA TYR A 242 -17.34 -13.48 4.57
C TYR A 242 -17.88 -12.75 5.81
N PRO A 243 -19.14 -12.27 5.77
CA PRO A 243 -19.74 -11.50 6.85
C PRO A 243 -19.85 -12.27 8.17
N ASP A 244 -20.08 -13.59 8.11
CA ASP A 244 -20.17 -14.44 9.31
C ASP A 244 -18.83 -14.57 10.05
N GLU A 245 -17.71 -14.41 9.34
CA GLU A 245 -16.36 -14.49 9.90
C GLU A 245 -15.84 -13.11 10.33
N TYR A 246 -16.05 -12.10 9.49
CA TYR A 246 -15.43 -10.78 9.66
C TYR A 246 -16.39 -9.67 10.09
N GLY A 247 -17.68 -9.97 10.27
CA GLY A 247 -18.70 -8.96 10.60
C GLY A 247 -18.93 -7.95 9.49
N SER A 248 -18.64 -8.32 8.23
CA SER A 248 -18.76 -7.40 7.10
C SER A 248 -20.22 -6.97 6.87
N VAL A 249 -20.46 -5.67 6.86
CA VAL A 249 -21.74 -5.05 6.46
C VAL A 249 -21.69 -4.49 5.04
N VAL A 250 -20.53 -4.58 4.40
CA VAL A 250 -20.23 -4.00 3.08
C VAL A 250 -20.22 -5.04 1.95
N LYS A 251 -20.71 -6.26 2.20
CA LYS A 251 -20.76 -7.32 1.19
C LYS A 251 -21.54 -6.90 -0.06
N GLY A 252 -20.86 -6.88 -1.20
CA GLY A 252 -21.42 -6.47 -2.50
C GLY A 252 -21.49 -4.96 -2.68
N LYS A 253 -21.06 -4.18 -1.68
CA LYS A 253 -21.07 -2.72 -1.64
C LYS A 253 -19.68 -2.13 -1.90
N LEU A 254 -18.61 -2.94 -1.96
CA LEU A 254 -17.29 -2.43 -2.34
C LEU A 254 -17.09 -2.44 -3.86
N GLY A 255 -16.43 -1.40 -4.34
CA GLY A 255 -15.67 -1.40 -5.58
C GLY A 255 -14.17 -1.38 -5.26
N TYR A 256 -13.36 -1.82 -6.20
CA TYR A 256 -11.91 -1.93 -6.06
C TYR A 256 -11.20 -1.48 -7.34
N GLY A 257 -9.96 -1.02 -7.21
CA GLY A 257 -9.16 -0.58 -8.35
C GLY A 257 -7.69 -0.33 -8.00
N PRO A 258 -6.88 0.08 -8.99
CA PRO A 258 -5.50 0.47 -8.75
C PRO A 258 -5.40 1.64 -7.75
N LEU A 259 -4.21 1.82 -7.19
CA LEU A 259 -3.93 3.02 -6.41
C LEU A 259 -4.09 4.29 -7.25
N PRO A 260 -4.44 5.42 -6.63
CA PRO A 260 -4.55 6.70 -7.31
C PRO A 260 -3.16 7.22 -7.71
N GLY A 261 -3.15 7.94 -8.82
CA GLY A 261 -1.99 8.63 -9.35
C GLY A 261 -1.69 9.98 -8.71
N ALA A 262 -0.83 10.75 -9.36
CA ALA A 262 -0.61 12.18 -9.07
C ALA A 262 -0.55 12.98 -10.37
N ARG A 263 -0.91 14.28 -10.31
CA ARG A 263 -0.84 15.19 -11.48
C ARG A 263 0.55 15.76 -11.73
N LYS A 264 1.46 15.53 -10.79
CA LYS A 264 2.82 16.05 -10.79
C LYS A 264 3.72 15.11 -10.02
N TYR A 265 4.98 15.07 -10.42
CA TYR A 265 6.04 14.41 -9.66
C TYR A 265 7.28 15.30 -9.59
N TRP A 266 8.12 15.05 -8.58
CA TRP A 266 9.37 15.77 -8.38
C TRP A 266 10.52 15.07 -9.11
N ASP A 267 11.09 15.76 -10.10
CA ASP A 267 12.34 15.35 -10.76
C ASP A 267 13.51 15.84 -9.90
N HIS A 268 14.03 14.96 -9.04
CA HIS A 268 15.09 15.32 -8.10
C HIS A 268 16.45 15.56 -8.78
N VAL A 269 16.69 14.98 -9.96
CA VAL A 269 17.92 15.21 -10.72
C VAL A 269 17.92 16.60 -11.34
N ASN A 270 16.79 17.05 -11.88
CA ASN A 270 16.66 18.39 -12.47
C ASN A 270 16.12 19.44 -11.49
N ASN A 271 15.86 19.06 -10.23
CA ASN A 271 15.38 19.92 -9.15
C ASN A 271 14.13 20.74 -9.54
N LYS A 272 13.12 20.08 -10.13
CA LYS A 272 11.88 20.73 -10.59
C LYS A 272 10.65 19.83 -10.46
N TRP A 273 9.48 20.45 -10.36
CA TRP A 273 8.21 19.77 -10.57
C TRP A 273 7.97 19.54 -12.06
N VAL A 274 7.45 18.38 -12.40
CA VAL A 274 6.96 18.03 -13.74
C VAL A 274 5.45 17.80 -13.63
N GLU A 275 4.68 18.59 -14.37
CA GLU A 275 3.22 18.49 -14.46
C GLU A 275 2.87 17.47 -15.55
N GLU A 276 2.64 16.23 -15.14
CA GLU A 276 2.29 15.10 -15.99
C GLU A 276 1.44 14.14 -15.15
N ASP A 277 0.31 13.69 -15.70
CA ASP A 277 -0.54 12.71 -15.04
C ASP A 277 0.24 11.39 -14.90
N HIS A 278 0.49 11.00 -13.66
CA HIS A 278 1.19 9.80 -13.26
C HIS A 278 0.16 8.75 -12.84
N GLN A 279 0.10 7.60 -13.52
CA GLN A 279 -0.68 6.41 -13.13
C GLN A 279 0.20 5.16 -13.23
#